data_AF-E0VHU3-F1
#
_entry.id   AF-E0VHU3-F1
#
_cell.length_a   1.000
_cell.length_b   1.000
_cell.length_c   1.000
_cell.angle_alpha   90.00
_cell.angle_beta   90.00
_cell.angle_gamma   90.00
#
_symmetry.space_group_name_H-M   'P 1'
#
loop_
_entity.id
_entity.type
_entity.pdbx_description
1 polymer ?
#
loop_
_entity_poly.entity_id
_entity_poly.type
_entity_poly.pdbx_seq_one_letter_code
_entity_poly.pdbx_strand_id
1 'polypeptide(L)'
;MQYHDENNLDVINQKITEIKKKIQLSEGQRKAHFEECDAEKKKNIDKIRTLKKDIREIYKKLSDPKTAKRICNDLILKTVNNPKEVGVIRNKNMDDAIDFMDLKCIDLNKQLDIFKLKNKMKKLELKQLAEEYRKLVDFKNGKKFGKFGNNDDKIISALENQIHRVEMNMMEAEHINKKYKTICLHLLSESVEFESTLKKLEDEIEKQNAEIQQLQLINKEAVGLRDATKGTLLRHEITALNAGKNRENQLQDFRRRVEERKLELERLERRIFPAGRVVFEEGTETGSGIQPNEVTNQLINQLESAFNKLKLATGETEAKDVLPRFISQKKTKERLEFLKMITEKEKKQLEMKKESCLAELESSKFSEVKDKEETEEKIEKLKIEINSVESLIENNSKEFNKMNEQLVKIGNFLYLIIQKVQFMNDELPPERSDNVENYINLIDCLSRKIQSGLGNVNLGENLRETVKNMEQNEVNDR
;
A
#
# COMPACT_ATOMS: atom_id res chain seq x y z
N MET A 1 57.86 -116.67 82.50
CA MET A 1 56.45 -116.96 82.14
C MET A 1 55.57 -116.58 83.33
N GLN A 2 54.93 -115.41 83.28
CA GLN A 2 53.70 -115.02 84.01
C GLN A 2 53.44 -113.50 83.94
N TYR A 3 54.19 -112.80 83.07
CA TYR A 3 53.83 -111.55 82.39
C TYR A 3 52.46 -111.60 81.61
N HIS A 4 51.62 -112.62 81.81
CA HIS A 4 50.28 -112.75 81.20
C HIS A 4 49.13 -112.83 82.22
N ASP A 5 49.34 -113.26 83.47
CA ASP A 5 48.24 -113.42 84.45
C ASP A 5 47.92 -112.12 85.20
N GLU A 6 48.92 -111.34 85.60
CA GLU A 6 48.69 -110.00 86.18
C GLU A 6 47.97 -109.08 85.18
N ASN A 7 48.36 -109.14 83.90
CA ASN A 7 47.72 -108.36 82.84
C ASN A 7 46.25 -108.75 82.59
N ASN A 8 45.84 -110.01 82.84
CA ASN A 8 44.47 -110.45 82.55
C ASN A 8 43.52 -110.21 83.74
N LEU A 9 44.02 -110.39 84.97
CA LEU A 9 43.26 -110.10 86.19
C LEU A 9 42.99 -108.60 86.34
N ASP A 10 43.96 -107.77 86.00
CA ASP A 10 43.80 -106.32 86.02
C ASP A 10 42.81 -105.83 84.96
N VAL A 11 42.78 -106.45 83.77
CA VAL A 11 41.81 -106.12 82.72
C VAL A 11 40.38 -106.54 83.12
N ILE A 12 40.20 -107.67 83.78
CA ILE A 12 38.88 -108.11 84.27
C ILE A 12 38.40 -107.20 85.41
N ASN A 13 39.27 -106.86 86.35
CA ASN A 13 38.94 -105.94 87.43
C ASN A 13 38.66 -104.52 86.92
N GLN A 14 39.35 -104.06 85.88
CA GLN A 14 39.01 -102.83 85.16
C GLN A 14 37.61 -102.90 84.53
N LYS A 15 37.25 -104.02 83.87
CA LYS A 15 35.90 -104.18 83.29
C LYS A 15 34.79 -104.26 84.34
N ILE A 16 35.02 -104.95 85.46
CA ILE A 16 34.04 -105.03 86.55
C ILE A 16 33.85 -103.66 87.21
N THR A 17 34.94 -102.92 87.43
CA THR A 17 34.86 -101.57 87.98
C THR A 17 34.20 -100.60 87.00
N GLU A 18 34.42 -100.75 85.69
CA GLU A 18 33.67 -100.02 84.67
C GLU A 18 32.17 -100.33 84.69
N ILE A 19 31.76 -101.60 84.74
CA ILE A 19 30.34 -101.98 84.76
C ILE A 19 29.66 -101.49 86.03
N LYS A 20 30.29 -101.64 87.21
CA LYS A 20 29.76 -101.11 88.47
C LYS A 20 29.60 -99.59 88.41
N LYS A 21 30.59 -98.87 87.88
CA LYS A 21 30.47 -97.43 87.65
C LYS A 21 29.30 -97.11 86.71
N LYS A 22 29.09 -97.91 85.67
CA LYS A 22 28.01 -97.70 84.68
C LYS A 22 26.61 -97.92 85.27
N ILE A 23 26.42 -98.93 86.12
CA ILE A 23 25.15 -99.16 86.83
C ILE A 23 24.88 -98.04 87.83
N GLN A 24 25.88 -97.65 88.61
CA GLN A 24 25.75 -96.59 89.61
C GLN A 24 25.47 -95.23 88.95
N LEU A 25 26.05 -94.99 87.77
CA LEU A 25 25.70 -93.85 86.92
C LEU A 25 24.26 -93.94 86.40
N SER A 26 23.80 -95.10 85.94
CA SER A 26 22.44 -95.25 85.42
C SER A 26 21.37 -95.07 86.51
N GLU A 27 21.59 -95.61 87.71
CA GLU A 27 20.69 -95.40 88.85
C GLU A 27 20.75 -93.96 89.36
N GLY A 28 21.94 -93.37 89.40
CA GLY A 28 22.13 -91.95 89.70
C GLY A 28 21.38 -91.05 88.70
N GLN A 29 21.47 -91.35 87.40
CA GLN A 29 20.74 -90.63 86.35
C GLN A 29 19.23 -90.78 86.47
N ARG A 30 18.74 -91.99 86.77
CA ARG A 30 17.30 -92.23 86.89
C ARG A 30 16.69 -91.52 88.09
N LYS A 31 17.40 -91.52 89.23
CA LYS A 31 17.01 -90.78 90.44
C LYS A 31 17.09 -89.27 90.22
N ALA A 32 18.15 -88.79 89.59
CA ALA A 32 18.30 -87.38 89.23
C ALA A 32 17.16 -86.91 88.31
N HIS A 33 16.79 -87.67 87.28
CA HIS A 33 15.69 -87.29 86.39
C HIS A 33 14.32 -87.26 87.08
N PHE A 34 14.04 -88.19 87.99
CA PHE A 34 12.78 -88.18 88.73
C PHE A 34 12.69 -86.98 89.69
N GLU A 35 13.78 -86.72 90.44
CA GLU A 35 13.87 -85.55 91.31
C GLU A 35 13.80 -84.24 90.51
N GLU A 36 14.38 -84.20 89.32
CA GLU A 36 14.32 -83.06 88.41
C GLU A 36 12.88 -82.82 87.89
N CYS A 37 12.18 -83.85 87.44
CA CYS A 37 10.78 -83.74 87.01
C CYS A 37 9.84 -83.29 88.13
N ASP A 38 9.99 -83.81 89.34
CA ASP A 38 9.11 -83.46 90.46
C ASP A 38 9.42 -82.04 91.00
N ALA A 39 10.70 -81.67 91.02
CA ALA A 39 11.12 -80.30 91.29
C ALA A 39 10.58 -79.32 90.24
N GLU A 40 10.59 -79.70 88.96
CA GLU A 40 10.08 -78.87 87.86
C GLU A 40 8.56 -78.72 87.92
N LYS A 41 7.84 -79.78 88.28
CA LYS A 41 6.39 -79.73 88.50
C LYS A 41 6.02 -78.78 89.64
N LYS A 42 6.74 -78.81 90.77
CA LYS A 42 6.55 -77.85 91.86
C LYS A 42 6.84 -76.41 91.42
N LYS A 43 7.95 -76.19 90.71
CA LYS A 43 8.28 -74.88 90.14
C LYS A 43 7.16 -74.36 89.24
N ASN A 44 6.57 -75.20 88.39
CA ASN A 44 5.49 -74.80 87.50
C ASN A 44 4.20 -74.43 88.24
N ILE A 45 3.84 -75.16 89.29
CA ILE A 45 2.67 -74.84 90.12
C ILE A 45 2.85 -73.48 90.81
N ASP A 46 4.04 -73.24 91.37
CA ASP A 46 4.32 -71.96 92.02
C ASP A 46 4.36 -70.81 91.00
N LYS A 47 4.87 -71.05 89.80
CA LYS A 47 4.86 -70.07 88.70
C LYS A 47 3.44 -69.69 88.26
N ILE A 48 2.50 -70.65 88.23
CA ILE A 48 1.10 -70.34 87.93
C ILE A 48 0.48 -69.49 89.06
N ARG A 49 0.82 -69.76 90.32
CA ARG A 49 0.32 -68.97 91.45
C ARG A 49 0.87 -67.54 91.44
N THR A 50 2.15 -67.34 91.12
CA THR A 50 2.74 -66.00 90.98
C THR A 50 2.07 -65.26 89.84
N LEU A 51 1.94 -65.86 88.66
CA LEU A 51 1.28 -65.23 87.51
C LEU A 51 -0.16 -64.79 87.81
N LYS A 52 -0.93 -65.59 88.56
CA LYS A 52 -2.29 -65.21 88.98
C LYS A 52 -2.32 -64.08 90.01
N LYS A 53 -1.27 -63.91 90.83
CA LYS A 53 -1.14 -62.74 91.71
C LYS A 53 -0.79 -61.51 90.88
N ASP A 54 0.17 -61.64 89.97
CA ASP A 54 0.64 -60.55 89.12
C ASP A 54 -0.49 -59.98 88.25
N ILE A 55 -1.32 -60.84 87.65
CA ILE A 55 -2.49 -60.41 86.87
C ILE A 55 -3.45 -59.56 87.73
N ARG A 56 -3.76 -59.99 88.96
CA ARG A 56 -4.65 -59.22 89.85
C ARG A 56 -4.03 -57.89 90.28
N GLU A 57 -2.72 -57.85 90.46
CA GLU A 57 -2.01 -56.62 90.79
C GLU A 57 -1.99 -55.63 89.61
N ILE A 58 -1.82 -56.12 88.38
CA ILE A 58 -1.88 -55.31 87.16
C ILE A 58 -3.27 -54.68 86.97
N TYR A 59 -4.35 -55.44 87.19
CA TYR A 59 -5.71 -54.88 87.10
C TYR A 59 -5.97 -53.77 88.13
N LYS A 60 -5.44 -53.89 89.36
CA LYS A 60 -5.52 -52.82 90.35
C LYS A 60 -4.71 -51.58 89.95
N LYS A 61 -3.53 -51.77 89.34
CA LYS A 61 -2.70 -50.66 88.84
C LYS A 61 -3.33 -49.92 87.66
N LEU A 62 -4.15 -50.58 86.85
CA LEU A 62 -4.82 -49.93 85.71
C LEU A 62 -6.04 -49.10 86.13
N SER A 63 -6.72 -49.46 87.22
CA SER A 63 -7.98 -48.84 87.64
C SER A 63 -7.82 -47.54 88.44
N ASP A 64 -6.59 -47.19 88.87
CA ASP A 64 -6.33 -46.00 89.68
C ASP A 64 -5.93 -44.80 88.77
N PRO A 65 -6.75 -43.75 88.62
CA PRO A 65 -6.51 -42.66 87.67
C PRO A 65 -5.25 -41.83 87.98
N LYS A 66 -4.72 -41.92 89.21
CA LYS A 66 -3.43 -41.29 89.59
C LYS A 66 -2.22 -42.07 89.07
N THR A 67 -2.31 -43.40 88.93
CA THR A 67 -1.24 -44.18 88.30
C THR A 67 -1.26 -44.06 86.79
N ALA A 68 -2.41 -43.90 86.14
CA ALA A 68 -2.47 -43.59 84.70
C ALA A 68 -1.75 -42.26 84.36
N LYS A 69 -2.00 -41.18 85.11
CA LYS A 69 -1.25 -39.92 84.96
C LYS A 69 0.25 -40.04 85.24
N ARG A 70 0.65 -40.86 86.23
CA ARG A 70 2.07 -41.13 86.52
C ARG A 70 2.73 -41.99 85.43
N ILE A 71 2.06 -43.00 84.91
CA ILE A 71 2.57 -43.86 83.85
C ILE A 71 2.75 -43.06 82.56
N CYS A 72 1.79 -42.20 82.20
CA CYS A 72 1.95 -41.30 81.05
C CYS A 72 3.11 -40.32 81.22
N ASN A 73 3.24 -39.69 82.40
CA ASN A 73 4.39 -38.82 82.67
C ASN A 73 5.72 -39.58 82.70
N ASP A 74 5.80 -40.77 83.29
CA ASP A 74 7.03 -41.59 83.29
C ASP A 74 7.37 -42.13 81.89
N LEU A 75 6.37 -42.44 81.06
CA LEU A 75 6.59 -42.84 79.67
C LEU A 75 7.12 -41.68 78.83
N ILE A 76 6.56 -40.48 78.98
CA ILE A 76 7.06 -39.27 78.32
C ILE A 76 8.45 -38.88 78.85
N LEU A 77 8.71 -39.03 80.16
CA LEU A 77 10.04 -38.80 80.74
C LEU A 77 11.11 -39.79 80.25
N LYS A 78 10.73 -41.04 79.94
CA LYS A 78 11.65 -42.04 79.39
C LYS A 78 11.97 -41.83 77.93
N THR A 79 11.04 -41.26 77.15
CA THR A 79 11.26 -40.99 75.72
C THR A 79 12.03 -39.68 75.49
N VAL A 80 11.90 -38.72 76.40
CA VAL A 80 12.67 -37.46 76.37
C VAL A 80 14.06 -37.69 76.97
N ASN A 81 15.05 -37.89 76.09
CA ASN A 81 16.46 -38.12 76.49
C ASN A 81 17.15 -36.91 77.15
N ASN A 82 16.51 -35.74 77.20
CA ASN A 82 17.14 -34.49 77.61
C ASN A 82 16.58 -33.98 78.96
N PRO A 83 17.37 -33.97 80.05
CA PRO A 83 16.87 -33.73 81.40
C PRO A 83 16.32 -32.31 81.64
N LYS A 84 16.71 -31.33 80.81
CA LYS A 84 16.18 -29.95 80.87
C LYS A 84 14.75 -29.83 80.36
N GLU A 85 14.37 -30.64 79.37
CA GLU A 85 13.06 -30.60 78.70
C GLU A 85 12.01 -31.37 79.52
N VAL A 86 12.46 -32.40 80.23
CA VAL A 86 11.68 -33.16 81.23
C VAL A 86 11.04 -32.26 82.29
N GLY A 87 11.74 -31.23 82.77
CA GLY A 87 11.22 -30.32 83.79
C GLY A 87 10.06 -29.44 83.32
N VAL A 88 10.04 -29.06 82.04
CA VAL A 88 9.02 -28.18 81.45
C VAL A 88 7.74 -28.95 81.15
N ILE A 89 7.86 -30.25 80.84
CA ILE A 89 6.74 -31.13 80.50
C ILE A 89 6.06 -31.70 81.76
N ARG A 90 6.82 -31.89 82.86
CA ARG A 90 6.35 -32.54 84.10
C ARG A 90 5.16 -31.85 84.79
N ASN A 91 4.99 -30.54 84.58
CA ASN A 91 3.98 -29.72 85.28
C ASN A 91 2.86 -29.21 84.38
N LYS A 92 2.81 -29.63 83.10
CA LYS A 92 1.82 -29.16 82.12
C LYS A 92 0.73 -30.19 81.85
N ASN A 93 -0.41 -29.73 81.33
CA ASN A 93 -1.47 -30.63 80.88
C ASN A 93 -1.03 -31.42 79.64
N MET A 94 -1.72 -32.53 79.36
CA MET A 94 -1.35 -33.46 78.28
C MET A 94 -1.28 -32.77 76.91
N ASP A 95 -2.24 -31.90 76.61
CA ASP A 95 -2.30 -31.19 75.33
C ASP A 95 -1.15 -30.18 75.19
N ASP A 96 -0.85 -29.42 76.25
CA ASP A 96 0.29 -28.50 76.27
C ASP A 96 1.65 -29.21 76.13
N ALA A 97 1.75 -30.46 76.60
CA ALA A 97 2.93 -31.31 76.45
C ALA A 97 3.08 -31.81 75.01
N ILE A 98 1.96 -32.14 74.35
CA ILE A 98 1.94 -32.53 72.93
C ILE A 98 2.37 -31.33 72.07
N ASP A 99 1.79 -30.15 72.28
CA ASP A 99 2.14 -28.94 71.53
C ASP A 99 3.63 -28.57 71.69
N PHE A 100 4.17 -28.72 72.91
CA PHE A 100 5.59 -28.49 73.15
C PHE A 100 6.49 -29.50 72.40
N MET A 101 6.10 -30.77 72.40
CA MET A 101 6.82 -31.82 71.66
C MET A 101 6.70 -31.61 70.15
N ASP A 102 5.55 -31.14 69.65
CA ASP A 102 5.33 -30.85 68.24
C ASP A 102 6.17 -29.65 67.76
N LEU A 103 6.19 -28.56 68.53
CA LEU A 103 7.07 -27.41 68.25
C LEU A 103 8.54 -27.84 68.25
N LYS A 104 8.94 -28.74 69.14
CA LYS A 104 10.30 -29.28 69.18
C LYS A 104 10.59 -30.17 67.96
N CYS A 105 9.65 -31.02 67.56
CA CYS A 105 9.77 -31.82 66.34
C CYS A 105 9.92 -30.93 65.10
N ILE A 106 9.17 -29.83 65.03
CA ILE A 106 9.29 -28.83 63.98
C ILE A 106 10.69 -28.19 63.99
N ASP A 107 11.19 -27.77 65.14
CA ASP A 107 12.52 -27.15 65.23
C ASP A 107 13.66 -28.13 64.90
N LEU A 108 13.57 -29.38 65.37
CA LEU A 108 14.52 -30.43 65.01
C LEU A 108 14.47 -30.76 63.52
N ASN A 109 13.28 -30.79 62.92
CA ASN A 109 13.13 -30.98 61.47
C ASN A 109 13.75 -29.81 60.69
N LYS A 110 13.54 -28.56 61.11
CA LYS A 110 14.19 -27.38 60.50
C LYS A 110 15.71 -27.47 60.60
N GLN A 111 16.25 -27.83 61.77
CA GLN A 111 17.69 -28.03 61.94
C GLN A 111 18.22 -29.15 61.03
N LEU A 112 17.49 -30.26 60.95
CA LEU A 112 17.83 -31.40 60.11
C LEU A 112 17.79 -31.03 58.62
N ASP A 113 16.85 -30.19 58.19
CA ASP A 113 16.79 -29.69 56.81
C ASP A 113 17.96 -28.75 56.50
N ILE A 114 18.35 -27.87 57.43
CA ILE A 114 19.58 -27.07 57.31
C ILE A 114 20.80 -27.99 57.18
N PHE A 115 20.91 -29.04 58.00
CA PHE A 115 22.00 -30.00 57.91
C PHE A 115 21.97 -30.80 56.60
N LYS A 116 20.80 -31.20 56.10
CA LYS A 116 20.65 -31.84 54.78
C LYS A 116 21.13 -30.93 53.67
N LEU A 117 20.77 -29.64 53.69
CA LEU A 117 21.24 -28.66 52.72
C LEU A 117 22.76 -28.50 52.78
N LYS A 118 23.32 -28.31 53.98
CA LYS A 118 24.78 -28.25 54.17
C LYS A 118 25.48 -29.52 53.67
N ASN A 119 24.92 -30.70 53.93
CA ASN A 119 25.45 -31.96 53.42
C ASN A 119 25.30 -32.09 51.91
N LYS A 120 24.21 -31.60 51.31
CA LYS A 120 24.06 -31.57 49.84
C LYS A 120 25.11 -30.66 49.21
N MET A 121 25.32 -29.47 49.77
CA MET A 121 26.38 -28.54 49.34
C MET A 121 27.76 -29.19 49.45
N LYS A 122 28.12 -29.74 50.62
CA LYS A 122 29.40 -30.46 50.80
C LYS A 122 29.54 -31.67 49.87
N LYS A 123 28.46 -32.40 49.58
CA LYS A 123 28.47 -33.51 48.60
C LYS A 123 28.69 -33.00 47.19
N LEU A 124 28.14 -31.84 46.83
CA LEU A 124 28.38 -31.20 45.53
C LEU A 124 29.84 -30.72 45.44
N GLU A 125 30.34 -30.06 46.48
CA GLU A 125 31.76 -29.68 46.58
C GLU A 125 32.68 -30.90 46.49
N LEU A 126 32.37 -32.00 47.19
CA LEU A 126 33.13 -33.24 47.08
C LEU A 126 33.04 -33.88 45.70
N LYS A 127 31.89 -33.80 45.01
CA LYS A 127 31.75 -34.27 43.63
C LYS A 127 32.58 -33.42 42.68
N GLN A 128 32.52 -32.09 42.82
CA GLN A 128 33.34 -31.16 42.03
C GLN A 128 34.82 -31.44 42.26
N LEU A 129 35.26 -31.55 43.52
CA LEU A 129 36.64 -31.87 43.86
C LEU A 129 37.06 -33.27 43.39
N ALA A 130 36.16 -34.25 43.43
CA ALA A 130 36.41 -35.59 42.88
C ALA A 130 36.48 -35.58 41.35
N GLU A 131 35.70 -34.76 40.67
CA GLU A 131 35.79 -34.54 39.23
C GLU A 131 37.09 -33.81 38.86
N GLU A 132 37.50 -32.80 39.62
CA GLU A 132 38.79 -32.12 39.46
C GLU A 132 39.96 -33.09 39.72
N TYR A 133 39.88 -33.89 40.78
CA TYR A 133 40.86 -34.93 41.07
C TYR A 133 40.86 -35.99 39.96
N ARG A 134 39.70 -36.42 39.47
CA ARG A 134 39.58 -37.35 38.33
C ARG A 134 40.21 -36.74 37.09
N LYS A 135 39.94 -35.47 36.76
CA LYS A 135 40.59 -34.75 35.66
C LYS A 135 42.11 -34.69 35.83
N LEU A 136 42.61 -34.43 37.03
CA LEU A 136 44.04 -34.39 37.33
C LEU A 136 44.69 -35.78 37.27
N VAL A 137 43.98 -36.83 37.71
CA VAL A 137 44.41 -38.22 37.60
C VAL A 137 44.34 -38.70 36.16
N ASP A 138 43.31 -38.36 35.41
CA ASP A 138 43.18 -38.61 33.97
C ASP A 138 44.25 -37.84 33.20
N PHE A 139 44.65 -36.65 33.64
CA PHE A 139 45.78 -35.91 33.07
C PHE A 139 47.14 -36.56 33.43
N LYS A 140 47.28 -37.07 34.66
CA LYS A 140 48.49 -37.75 35.15
C LYS A 140 48.66 -39.16 34.55
N ASN A 141 47.57 -39.90 34.39
CA ASN A 141 47.50 -41.24 33.80
C ASN A 141 47.37 -41.18 32.27
N GLY A 142 46.80 -40.09 31.74
CA GLY A 142 46.70 -39.73 30.33
C GLY A 142 47.99 -39.20 29.72
N LYS A 143 49.10 -39.20 30.48
CA LYS A 143 50.45 -39.32 29.92
C LYS A 143 50.77 -40.75 29.45
N LYS A 144 49.77 -41.44 28.88
CA LYS A 144 49.96 -42.40 27.80
C LYS A 144 49.39 -41.77 26.54
N PHE A 145 50.25 -41.02 25.84
CA PHE A 145 50.02 -40.56 24.48
C PHE A 145 49.87 -41.76 23.55
N GLY A 146 48.64 -42.27 23.43
CA GLY A 146 48.33 -43.38 22.54
C GLY A 146 46.85 -43.38 22.19
N LYS A 147 46.49 -42.69 21.11
CA LYS A 147 45.23 -42.82 20.33
C LYS A 147 43.97 -42.04 20.77
N PHE A 148 44.07 -40.81 21.29
CA PHE A 148 42.90 -39.92 21.45
C PHE A 148 42.74 -38.81 20.40
N GLY A 149 43.77 -38.48 19.60
CA GLY A 149 43.63 -37.43 18.57
C GLY A 149 42.52 -37.71 17.55
N ASN A 150 42.31 -38.98 17.16
CA ASN A 150 41.46 -39.30 16.00
C ASN A 150 39.94 -39.16 16.20
N ASN A 151 39.41 -39.03 17.41
CA ASN A 151 37.95 -38.95 17.64
C ASN A 151 37.49 -37.51 17.88
N ASP A 152 38.25 -36.73 18.64
CA ASP A 152 37.96 -35.32 18.84
C ASP A 152 38.14 -34.54 17.53
N ASP A 153 39.18 -34.85 16.75
CA ASP A 153 39.42 -34.26 15.42
C ASP A 153 38.28 -34.56 14.42
N LYS A 154 37.62 -35.72 14.55
CA LYS A 154 36.44 -36.06 13.73
C LYS A 154 35.20 -35.28 14.13
N ILE A 155 34.99 -35.07 15.43
CA ILE A 155 33.85 -34.29 15.92
C ILE A 155 34.05 -32.81 15.55
N ILE A 156 35.27 -32.29 15.68
CA ILE A 156 35.64 -30.94 15.23
C ILE A 156 35.39 -30.81 13.73
N SER A 157 35.90 -31.74 12.90
CA SER A 157 35.65 -31.73 11.46
C SER A 157 34.15 -31.81 11.11
N ALA A 158 33.35 -32.55 11.87
CA ALA A 158 31.91 -32.65 11.64
C ALA A 158 31.16 -31.36 12.00
N LEU A 159 31.55 -30.70 13.10
CA LEU A 159 31.01 -29.42 13.53
C LEU A 159 31.42 -28.29 12.56
N GLU A 160 32.66 -28.27 12.10
CA GLU A 160 33.14 -27.33 11.07
C GLU A 160 32.35 -27.47 9.77
N ASN A 161 32.16 -28.71 9.30
CA ASN A 161 31.31 -28.97 8.14
C ASN A 161 29.85 -28.55 8.36
N GLN A 162 29.34 -28.67 9.58
CA GLN A 162 28.00 -28.21 9.91
C GLN A 162 27.91 -26.69 9.95
N ILE A 163 28.92 -26.01 10.49
CA ILE A 163 29.02 -24.55 10.49
C ILE A 163 29.06 -24.04 9.06
N HIS A 164 29.93 -24.58 8.20
CA HIS A 164 29.99 -24.19 6.79
C HIS A 164 28.67 -24.42 6.04
N ARG A 165 27.96 -25.54 6.31
CA ARG A 165 26.62 -25.74 5.74
C ARG A 165 25.62 -24.67 6.20
N VAL A 166 25.64 -24.31 7.47
CA VAL A 166 24.75 -23.26 8.01
C VAL A 166 25.12 -21.89 7.43
N GLU A 167 26.41 -21.58 7.30
CA GLU A 167 26.90 -20.34 6.68
C GLU A 167 26.47 -20.22 5.21
N MET A 168 26.61 -21.29 4.42
CA MET A 168 26.14 -21.34 3.03
C MET A 168 24.62 -21.13 2.95
N ASN A 169 23.85 -21.81 3.80
CA ASN A 169 22.39 -21.64 3.85
C ASN A 169 21.99 -20.21 4.27
N MET A 170 22.73 -19.60 5.20
CA MET A 170 22.50 -18.22 5.62
C MET A 170 22.79 -17.25 4.48
N MET A 171 23.88 -17.44 3.74
CA MET A 171 24.23 -16.63 2.58
C MET A 171 23.19 -16.76 1.46
N GLU A 172 22.68 -17.96 1.22
CA GLU A 172 21.59 -18.19 0.25
C GLU A 172 20.30 -17.50 0.69
N ALA A 173 19.92 -17.61 1.96
CA ALA A 173 18.76 -16.93 2.53
C ALA A 173 18.88 -15.39 2.44
N GLU A 174 20.08 -14.85 2.69
CA GLU A 174 20.35 -13.42 2.51
C GLU A 174 20.23 -12.99 1.04
N HIS A 175 20.74 -13.80 0.11
CA HIS A 175 20.62 -13.52 -1.32
C HIS A 175 19.16 -13.56 -1.78
N ILE A 176 18.37 -14.53 -1.33
CA ILE A 176 16.92 -14.60 -1.57
C ILE A 176 16.22 -13.37 -0.97
N ASN A 177 16.55 -12.98 0.25
CA ASN A 177 16.00 -11.80 0.91
C ASN A 177 16.34 -10.51 0.13
N LYS A 178 17.58 -10.37 -0.36
CA LYS A 178 18.00 -9.25 -1.22
C LYS A 178 17.16 -9.21 -2.50
N LYS A 179 16.96 -10.36 -3.17
CA LYS A 179 16.10 -10.45 -4.36
C LYS A 179 14.66 -10.03 -4.07
N TYR A 180 14.05 -10.53 -3.00
CA TYR A 180 12.70 -10.13 -2.63
C TYR A 180 12.59 -8.64 -2.32
N LYS A 181 13.57 -8.06 -1.61
CA LYS A 181 13.63 -6.61 -1.38
C LYS A 181 13.70 -5.83 -2.69
N THR A 182 14.52 -6.27 -3.63
CA THR A 182 14.61 -5.64 -4.96
C THR A 182 13.27 -5.74 -5.70
N ILE A 183 12.60 -6.90 -5.69
CA ILE A 183 11.27 -7.06 -6.31
C ILE A 183 10.25 -6.14 -5.65
N CYS A 184 10.21 -6.07 -4.31
CA CYS A 184 9.30 -5.18 -3.59
C CYS A 184 9.55 -3.70 -3.92
N LEU A 185 10.81 -3.28 -4.05
CA LEU A 185 11.16 -1.91 -4.46
C LEU A 185 10.70 -1.61 -5.89
N HIS A 186 10.88 -2.55 -6.82
CA HIS A 186 10.39 -2.39 -8.19
C HIS A 186 8.87 -2.31 -8.24
N LEU A 187 8.15 -3.20 -7.54
CA LEU A 187 6.69 -3.16 -7.46
C LEU A 187 6.17 -1.85 -6.84
N LEU A 188 6.87 -1.32 -5.84
CA LEU A 188 6.52 -0.02 -5.26
C LEU A 188 6.74 1.12 -6.25
N SER A 189 7.87 1.11 -6.98
CA SER A 189 8.14 2.09 -8.05
C SER A 189 7.08 2.04 -9.14
N GLU A 190 6.74 0.83 -9.60
CA GLU A 190 5.74 0.59 -10.63
C GLU A 190 4.35 1.04 -10.17
N SER A 191 4.00 0.82 -8.90
CA SER A 191 2.76 1.32 -8.31
C SER A 191 2.66 2.85 -8.37
N VAL A 192 3.75 3.57 -8.12
CA VAL A 192 3.78 5.04 -8.20
C VAL A 192 3.66 5.50 -9.66
N GLU A 193 4.33 4.80 -10.58
CA GLU A 193 4.21 5.07 -12.01
C GLU A 193 2.77 4.87 -12.50
N PHE A 194 2.11 3.77 -12.12
CA PHE A 194 0.70 3.52 -12.44
C PHE A 194 -0.24 4.59 -11.89
N GLU A 195 -0.01 5.05 -10.66
CA GLU A 195 -0.84 6.13 -10.11
C GLU A 195 -0.65 7.44 -10.90
N SER A 196 0.58 7.74 -11.34
CA SER A 196 0.86 8.92 -12.15
C SER A 196 0.27 8.84 -13.56
N THR A 197 0.28 7.66 -14.19
CA THR A 197 -0.31 7.46 -15.52
C THR A 197 -1.83 7.46 -15.46
N LEU A 198 -2.41 6.89 -14.39
CA LEU A 198 -3.85 6.94 -14.16
C LEU A 198 -4.35 8.38 -14.03
N LYS A 199 -3.69 9.22 -13.23
CA LYS A 199 -4.04 10.64 -13.08
C LYS A 199 -3.97 11.39 -14.42
N LYS A 200 -2.93 11.14 -15.23
CA LYS A 200 -2.83 11.75 -16.57
C LYS A 200 -3.99 11.35 -17.47
N LEU A 201 -4.38 10.07 -17.46
CA LEU A 201 -5.53 9.59 -18.24
C LEU A 201 -6.85 10.17 -17.73
N GLU A 202 -7.02 10.31 -16.41
CA GLU A 202 -8.19 10.98 -15.82
C GLU A 202 -8.27 12.44 -16.25
N ASP A 203 -7.16 13.18 -16.21
CA ASP A 203 -7.08 14.57 -16.68
C ASP A 203 -7.39 14.69 -18.18
N GLU A 204 -6.91 13.75 -19.01
CA GLU A 204 -7.21 13.70 -20.44
C GLU A 204 -8.69 13.42 -20.71
N ILE A 205 -9.30 12.49 -19.97
CA ILE A 205 -10.74 12.19 -20.05
C ILE A 205 -11.55 13.42 -19.65
N GLU A 206 -11.15 14.14 -18.60
CA GLU A 206 -11.85 15.36 -18.17
C GLU A 206 -11.78 16.44 -19.25
N LYS A 207 -10.61 16.66 -19.87
CA LYS A 207 -10.45 17.59 -21.00
C LYS A 207 -11.30 17.18 -22.20
N GLN A 208 -11.30 15.91 -22.58
CA GLN A 208 -12.12 15.40 -23.68
C GLN A 208 -13.61 15.55 -23.40
N ASN A 209 -14.05 15.29 -22.16
CA ASN A 209 -15.44 15.50 -21.78
C ASN A 209 -15.85 16.97 -21.86
N ALA A 210 -14.98 17.90 -21.44
CA ALA A 210 -15.21 19.33 -21.58
C ALA A 210 -15.31 19.75 -23.06
N GLU A 211 -14.43 19.23 -23.92
CA GLU A 211 -14.47 19.48 -25.36
C GLU A 211 -15.75 18.92 -26.00
N ILE A 212 -16.17 17.70 -25.64
CA ILE A 212 -17.42 17.10 -26.10
C ILE A 212 -18.62 17.96 -25.69
N GLN A 213 -18.64 18.48 -24.45
CA GLN A 213 -19.70 19.37 -23.99
C GLN A 213 -19.74 20.67 -24.80
N GLN A 214 -18.58 21.27 -25.08
CA GLN A 214 -18.50 22.46 -25.93
C GLN A 214 -19.00 22.19 -27.35
N LEU A 215 -18.58 21.09 -27.98
CA LEU A 215 -19.03 20.70 -29.30
C LEU A 215 -20.54 20.41 -29.33
N GLN A 216 -21.10 19.83 -28.28
CA GLN A 216 -22.54 19.64 -28.16
C GLN A 216 -23.30 20.96 -28.06
N LEU A 217 -22.76 21.96 -27.35
CA LEU A 217 -23.35 23.30 -27.30
C LEU A 217 -23.33 23.97 -28.68
N ILE A 218 -22.19 23.96 -29.36
CA ILE A 218 -22.05 24.51 -30.72
C ILE A 218 -23.01 23.79 -31.68
N ASN A 219 -23.15 22.47 -31.59
CA ASN A 219 -24.08 21.73 -32.43
C ASN A 219 -25.55 22.11 -32.14
N LYS A 220 -25.93 22.28 -30.87
CA LYS A 220 -27.28 22.78 -30.50
C LYS A 220 -27.54 24.15 -31.09
N GLU A 221 -26.57 25.07 -31.02
CA GLU A 221 -26.66 26.40 -31.62
C GLU A 221 -26.78 26.33 -33.15
N ALA A 222 -25.95 25.52 -33.80
CA ALA A 222 -25.97 25.31 -35.24
C ALA A 222 -27.31 24.73 -35.73
N VAL A 223 -27.86 23.73 -35.02
CA VAL A 223 -29.20 23.19 -35.28
C VAL A 223 -30.27 24.26 -35.08
N GLY A 224 -30.18 25.04 -34.01
CA GLY A 224 -31.10 26.16 -33.75
C GLY A 224 -31.08 27.21 -34.87
N LEU A 225 -29.89 27.60 -35.35
CA LEU A 225 -29.74 28.52 -36.48
C LEU A 225 -30.29 27.93 -37.79
N ARG A 226 -30.04 26.65 -38.06
CA ARG A 226 -30.60 25.96 -39.23
C ARG A 226 -32.11 25.94 -39.19
N ASP A 227 -32.71 25.61 -38.05
CA ASP A 227 -34.16 25.54 -37.92
C ASP A 227 -34.80 26.94 -37.97
N ALA A 228 -34.13 27.96 -37.41
CA ALA A 228 -34.54 29.36 -37.52
C ALA A 228 -34.52 29.86 -38.98
N THR A 229 -33.44 29.58 -39.71
CA THR A 229 -33.31 29.94 -41.14
C THR A 229 -34.28 29.18 -42.03
N LYS A 230 -34.53 27.89 -41.75
CA LYS A 230 -35.61 27.14 -42.40
C LYS A 230 -36.97 27.77 -42.13
N GLY A 231 -37.22 28.22 -40.91
CA GLY A 231 -38.45 28.92 -40.52
C GLY A 231 -38.62 30.30 -41.16
N THR A 232 -37.54 31.05 -41.39
CA THR A 232 -37.61 32.32 -42.16
C THR A 232 -37.86 32.04 -43.64
N LEU A 233 -37.18 31.05 -44.22
CA LEU A 233 -37.38 30.65 -45.62
C LEU A 233 -38.83 30.26 -45.89
N LEU A 234 -39.43 29.38 -45.07
CA LEU A 234 -40.84 28.99 -45.21
C LEU A 234 -41.79 30.19 -45.13
N ARG A 235 -41.54 31.16 -44.24
CA ARG A 235 -42.33 32.38 -44.16
C ARG A 235 -42.22 33.23 -45.43
N HIS A 236 -41.01 33.35 -45.99
CA HIS A 236 -40.80 34.05 -47.25
C HIS A 236 -41.47 33.33 -48.42
N GLU A 237 -41.39 32.01 -48.49
CA GLU A 237 -42.08 31.20 -49.51
C GLU A 237 -43.60 31.39 -49.44
N ILE A 238 -44.21 31.29 -48.25
CA ILE A 238 -45.65 31.53 -48.07
C ILE A 238 -46.03 32.95 -48.49
N THR A 239 -45.22 33.95 -48.10
CA THR A 239 -45.46 35.35 -48.47
C THR A 239 -45.40 35.55 -49.99
N ALA A 240 -44.40 34.95 -50.65
CA ALA A 240 -44.24 35.00 -52.10
C ALA A 240 -45.40 34.31 -52.83
N LEU A 241 -45.82 33.13 -52.36
CA LEU A 241 -46.98 32.40 -52.91
C LEU A 241 -48.27 33.22 -52.76
N ASN A 242 -48.52 33.80 -51.60
CA ASN A 242 -49.70 34.65 -51.37
C ASN A 242 -49.68 35.91 -52.24
N ALA A 243 -48.51 36.54 -52.42
CA ALA A 243 -48.36 37.67 -53.33
C ALA A 243 -48.64 37.28 -54.79
N GLY A 244 -48.17 36.09 -55.22
CA GLY A 244 -48.48 35.52 -56.53
C GLY A 244 -49.97 35.29 -56.73
N LYS A 245 -50.63 34.64 -55.76
CA LYS A 245 -52.08 34.41 -55.77
C LYS A 245 -52.89 35.71 -55.80
N ASN A 246 -52.48 36.71 -55.03
CA ASN A 246 -53.12 38.02 -55.04
C ASN A 246 -52.99 38.72 -56.40
N ARG A 247 -51.82 38.62 -57.04
CA ARG A 247 -51.60 39.16 -58.40
C ARG A 247 -52.44 38.44 -59.43
N GLU A 248 -52.57 37.11 -59.33
CA GLU A 248 -53.42 36.31 -60.21
C GLU A 248 -54.91 36.66 -60.05
N ASN A 249 -55.39 36.78 -58.82
CA ASN A 249 -56.76 37.23 -58.53
C ASN A 249 -57.04 38.62 -59.13
N GLN A 250 -56.13 39.57 -58.94
CA GLN A 250 -56.25 40.91 -59.54
C GLN A 250 -56.29 40.84 -61.06
N LEU A 251 -55.43 40.02 -61.68
CA LEU A 251 -55.42 39.83 -63.13
C LEU A 251 -56.73 39.23 -63.62
N GLN A 252 -57.29 38.26 -62.90
CA GLN A 252 -58.59 37.67 -63.20
C GLN A 252 -59.73 38.70 -63.07
N ASP A 253 -59.72 39.54 -62.04
CA ASP A 253 -60.69 40.63 -61.88
C ASP A 253 -60.58 41.68 -63.00
N PHE A 254 -59.37 41.99 -63.47
CA PHE A 254 -59.18 42.85 -64.63
C PHE A 254 -59.70 42.21 -65.92
N ARG A 255 -59.42 40.91 -66.14
CA ARG A 255 -59.95 40.16 -67.29
C ARG A 255 -61.47 40.16 -67.30
N ARG A 256 -62.11 39.87 -66.15
CA ARG A 256 -63.58 39.91 -66.01
C ARG A 256 -64.14 41.29 -66.36
N ARG A 257 -63.56 42.37 -65.83
CA ARG A 257 -64.01 43.75 -66.16
C ARG A 257 -63.85 44.10 -67.63
N VAL A 258 -62.78 43.64 -68.28
CA VAL A 258 -62.57 43.83 -69.73
C VAL A 258 -63.62 43.06 -70.53
N GLU A 259 -63.92 41.81 -70.14
CA GLU A 259 -64.98 41.01 -70.77
C GLU A 259 -66.37 41.63 -70.58
N GLU A 260 -66.69 42.11 -69.38
CA GLU A 260 -67.94 42.84 -69.08
C GLU A 260 -68.06 44.09 -69.96
N ARG A 261 -67.01 44.93 -70.03
CA ARG A 261 -66.98 46.11 -70.91
C ARG A 261 -67.10 45.73 -72.39
N LYS A 262 -66.48 44.64 -72.83
CA LYS A 262 -66.60 44.14 -74.20
C LYS A 262 -68.04 43.73 -74.52
N LEU A 263 -68.71 43.03 -73.59
CA LEU A 263 -70.12 42.65 -73.74
C LEU A 263 -71.05 43.87 -73.72
N GLU A 264 -70.77 44.87 -72.88
CA GLU A 264 -71.50 46.15 -72.88
C GLU A 264 -71.31 46.92 -74.19
N LEU A 265 -70.09 46.98 -74.70
CA LEU A 265 -69.79 47.58 -76.01
C LEU A 265 -70.47 46.82 -77.14
N GLU A 266 -70.50 45.48 -77.10
CA GLU A 266 -71.22 44.68 -78.09
C GLU A 266 -72.75 44.92 -78.00
N ARG A 267 -73.31 45.08 -76.79
CA ARG A 267 -74.71 45.47 -76.59
C ARG A 267 -74.99 46.89 -77.10
N LEU A 268 -74.06 47.81 -76.90
CA LEU A 268 -74.16 49.18 -77.42
C LEU A 268 -73.97 49.19 -78.94
N GLU A 269 -73.08 48.40 -79.51
CA GLU A 269 -72.89 48.23 -80.95
C GLU A 269 -74.18 47.70 -81.59
N ARG A 270 -74.83 46.72 -80.96
CA ARG A 270 -76.17 46.24 -81.35
C ARG A 270 -77.28 47.29 -81.20
N ARG A 271 -77.08 48.33 -80.37
CA ARG A 271 -78.03 49.43 -80.14
C ARG A 271 -77.74 50.67 -80.98
N ILE A 272 -76.49 50.92 -81.35
CA ILE A 272 -76.00 52.05 -82.15
C ILE A 272 -76.02 51.70 -83.65
N PHE A 273 -75.88 50.42 -84.01
CA PHE A 273 -76.10 49.92 -85.38
C PHE A 273 -77.37 49.05 -85.54
N PRO A 274 -78.60 49.55 -85.27
CA PRO A 274 -79.82 49.00 -85.86
C PRO A 274 -80.01 49.57 -87.28
N ALA A 275 -80.51 48.75 -88.21
CA ALA A 275 -80.96 49.26 -89.51
C ALA A 275 -82.08 50.32 -89.31
N GLY A 276 -81.88 51.54 -89.82
CA GLY A 276 -82.96 52.55 -89.91
C GLY A 276 -82.58 53.98 -89.50
N ARG A 277 -82.49 54.82 -90.52
CA ARG A 277 -82.26 56.29 -90.67
C ARG A 277 -83.00 57.28 -89.74
N VAL A 278 -82.61 58.57 -89.89
CA VAL A 278 -83.27 59.90 -89.63
C VAL A 278 -82.89 60.56 -88.27
N VAL A 279 -81.99 61.57 -88.18
CA VAL A 279 -82.08 63.05 -88.45
C VAL A 279 -83.20 63.77 -87.69
N PHE A 280 -82.89 64.66 -86.72
CA PHE A 280 -83.48 66.02 -86.65
C PHE A 280 -82.82 66.93 -85.59
N GLU A 281 -82.82 68.22 -85.92
CA GLU A 281 -82.24 69.40 -85.26
C GLU A 281 -83.17 70.08 -84.23
N GLU A 282 -82.52 70.93 -83.40
CA GLU A 282 -82.92 72.23 -82.81
C GLU A 282 -84.26 72.47 -82.09
N GLY A 283 -84.17 73.29 -81.03
CA GLY A 283 -85.31 73.91 -80.34
C GLY A 283 -84.87 74.91 -79.26
N THR A 284 -84.74 76.18 -79.66
CA THR A 284 -84.68 77.41 -78.84
C THR A 284 -86.01 77.73 -78.14
N GLU A 285 -85.98 78.45 -77.01
CA GLU A 285 -86.94 79.51 -76.53
C GLU A 285 -86.62 79.85 -75.04
N THR A 286 -86.09 81.03 -74.67
CA THR A 286 -86.67 82.38 -74.42
C THR A 286 -87.47 82.59 -73.11
N GLY A 287 -87.09 83.68 -72.39
CA GLY A 287 -87.85 84.37 -71.32
C GLY A 287 -87.69 83.77 -69.92
N SER A 288 -87.56 84.46 -68.79
CA SER A 288 -87.74 85.86 -68.35
C SER A 288 -87.03 85.93 -66.98
N GLY A 289 -86.15 86.89 -66.69
CA GLY A 289 -86.52 88.14 -65.98
C GLY A 289 -86.96 87.91 -64.53
N ILE A 290 -86.16 88.36 -63.54
CA ILE A 290 -86.51 89.19 -62.36
C ILE A 290 -85.28 89.38 -61.44
N GLN A 291 -85.18 90.58 -60.89
CA GLN A 291 -84.06 91.32 -60.30
C GLN A 291 -83.49 90.79 -58.95
N PRO A 292 -82.24 91.17 -58.58
CA PRO A 292 -81.48 90.65 -57.45
C PRO A 292 -81.67 91.42 -56.12
N ASN A 293 -81.63 90.68 -55.01
CA ASN A 293 -81.40 91.23 -53.67
C ASN A 293 -79.88 91.37 -53.42
N GLU A 294 -79.39 92.61 -53.38
CA GLU A 294 -77.95 92.95 -53.41
C GLU A 294 -77.15 92.58 -52.15
N VAL A 295 -77.79 92.25 -51.03
CA VAL A 295 -77.08 91.95 -49.77
C VAL A 295 -76.68 90.46 -49.66
N THR A 296 -77.44 89.55 -50.26
CA THR A 296 -77.08 88.12 -50.34
C THR A 296 -76.07 87.86 -51.46
N ASN A 297 -76.10 88.65 -52.54
CA ASN A 297 -75.24 88.46 -53.70
C ASN A 297 -73.76 88.74 -53.43
N GLN A 298 -73.43 89.69 -52.55
CA GLN A 298 -72.02 89.92 -52.20
C GLN A 298 -71.43 88.73 -51.42
N LEU A 299 -72.19 88.15 -50.49
CA LEU A 299 -71.78 86.96 -49.75
C LEU A 299 -71.71 85.73 -50.67
N ILE A 300 -72.69 85.57 -51.56
CA ILE A 300 -72.71 84.48 -52.56
C ILE A 300 -71.51 84.63 -53.51
N ASN A 301 -71.22 85.83 -54.02
CA ASN A 301 -70.08 86.08 -54.90
C ASN A 301 -68.74 85.83 -54.18
N GLN A 302 -68.64 86.15 -52.89
CA GLN A 302 -67.45 85.84 -52.09
C GLN A 302 -67.29 84.32 -51.88
N LEU A 303 -68.37 83.62 -51.53
CA LEU A 303 -68.39 82.17 -51.39
C LEU A 303 -68.11 81.46 -52.71
N GLU A 304 -68.65 81.97 -53.82
CA GLU A 304 -68.43 81.46 -55.17
C GLU A 304 -67.00 81.72 -55.65
N SER A 305 -66.42 82.88 -55.34
CA SER A 305 -65.00 83.17 -55.58
C SER A 305 -64.09 82.25 -54.76
N ALA A 306 -64.39 82.03 -53.47
CA ALA A 306 -63.65 81.10 -52.62
C ALA A 306 -63.80 79.65 -53.12
N PHE A 307 -65.00 79.27 -53.56
CA PHE A 307 -65.27 77.94 -54.10
C PHE A 307 -64.57 77.72 -55.44
N ASN A 308 -64.53 78.71 -56.33
CA ASN A 308 -63.78 78.65 -57.58
C ASN A 308 -62.27 78.54 -57.33
N LYS A 309 -61.74 79.20 -56.28
CA LYS A 309 -60.35 78.99 -55.86
C LYS A 309 -60.10 77.56 -55.35
N LEU A 310 -61.02 77.00 -54.57
CA LEU A 310 -60.92 75.59 -54.12
C LEU A 310 -60.99 74.63 -55.30
N LYS A 311 -61.91 74.88 -56.24
CA LYS A 311 -62.07 74.11 -57.48
C LYS A 311 -60.79 74.09 -58.31
N LEU A 312 -60.19 75.27 -58.54
CA LEU A 312 -58.89 75.40 -59.21
C LEU A 312 -57.76 74.71 -58.46
N ALA A 313 -57.72 74.82 -57.13
CA ALA A 313 -56.68 74.18 -56.30
C ALA A 313 -56.81 72.64 -56.29
N THR A 314 -58.02 72.11 -56.40
CA THR A 314 -58.27 70.65 -56.50
C THR A 314 -58.12 70.09 -57.92
N GLY A 315 -58.18 70.95 -58.94
CA GLY A 315 -58.15 70.56 -60.36
C GLY A 315 -59.43 69.92 -60.88
N GLU A 316 -60.53 69.97 -60.13
CA GLU A 316 -61.81 69.33 -60.47
C GLU A 316 -62.74 70.31 -61.22
N THR A 317 -63.47 69.82 -62.22
CA THR A 317 -64.35 70.65 -63.07
C THR A 317 -65.79 70.74 -62.58
N GLU A 318 -66.21 69.85 -61.67
CA GLU A 318 -67.57 69.84 -61.10
C GLU A 318 -67.54 70.15 -59.59
N ALA A 319 -68.50 70.98 -59.14
CA ALA A 319 -68.58 71.43 -57.75
C ALA A 319 -68.77 70.27 -56.74
N LYS A 320 -69.44 69.19 -57.17
CA LYS A 320 -69.75 68.05 -56.31
C LYS A 320 -68.52 67.20 -55.97
N ASP A 321 -67.48 67.25 -56.81
CA ASP A 321 -66.31 66.38 -56.69
C ASP A 321 -65.16 66.98 -55.88
N VAL A 322 -65.19 68.30 -55.66
CA VAL A 322 -64.20 69.04 -54.86
C VAL A 322 -64.09 68.49 -53.43
N LEU A 323 -65.23 68.23 -52.77
CA LEU A 323 -65.26 67.75 -51.38
C LEU A 323 -64.73 66.30 -51.23
N PRO A 324 -65.19 65.31 -52.03
CA PRO A 324 -64.59 63.97 -52.05
C PRO A 324 -63.07 63.99 -52.31
N ARG A 325 -62.59 64.90 -53.15
CA ARG A 325 -61.15 65.06 -53.43
C ARG A 325 -60.38 65.54 -52.20
N PHE A 326 -60.88 66.53 -51.47
CA PHE A 326 -60.27 66.97 -50.21
C PHE A 326 -60.25 65.86 -49.14
N ILE A 327 -61.32 65.07 -49.04
CA ILE A 327 -61.38 63.95 -48.08
C ILE A 327 -60.36 62.88 -48.46
N SER A 328 -60.21 62.54 -49.74
CA SER A 328 -59.21 61.56 -50.18
C SER A 328 -57.78 62.09 -50.01
N GLN A 329 -57.52 63.37 -50.31
CA GLN A 329 -56.24 64.03 -50.04
C GLN A 329 -55.91 64.07 -48.54
N LYS A 330 -56.87 64.38 -47.67
CA LYS A 330 -56.68 64.35 -46.21
C LYS A 330 -56.32 62.94 -45.73
N LYS A 331 -57.07 61.92 -46.17
CA LYS A 331 -56.76 60.51 -45.84
C LYS A 331 -55.38 60.09 -46.35
N THR A 332 -54.98 60.57 -47.53
CA THR A 332 -53.65 60.30 -48.11
C THR A 332 -52.56 60.98 -47.28
N LYS A 333 -52.76 62.24 -46.87
CA LYS A 333 -51.86 62.97 -45.97
C LYS A 333 -51.70 62.25 -44.63
N GLU A 334 -52.79 61.85 -43.98
CA GLU A 334 -52.76 61.09 -42.72
C GLU A 334 -52.01 59.77 -42.89
N ARG A 335 -52.23 59.05 -43.99
CA ARG A 335 -51.50 57.81 -44.30
C ARG A 335 -50.01 58.05 -44.52
N LEU A 336 -49.63 59.13 -45.21
CA LEU A 336 -48.23 59.50 -45.43
C LEU A 336 -47.55 59.94 -44.14
N GLU A 337 -48.23 60.68 -43.26
CA GLU A 337 -47.74 61.04 -41.94
C GLU A 337 -47.51 59.81 -41.07
N PHE A 338 -48.46 58.86 -41.08
CA PHE A 338 -48.30 57.59 -40.39
C PHE A 338 -47.13 56.76 -40.95
N LEU A 339 -46.99 56.69 -42.28
CA LEU A 339 -45.88 55.98 -42.91
C LEU A 339 -44.54 56.65 -42.57
N LYS A 340 -44.47 57.98 -42.60
CA LYS A 340 -43.31 58.77 -42.19
C LYS A 340 -42.93 58.50 -40.73
N MET A 341 -43.90 58.49 -39.83
CA MET A 341 -43.71 58.15 -38.42
C MET A 341 -43.11 56.74 -38.25
N ILE A 342 -43.62 55.75 -38.98
CA ILE A 342 -43.08 54.38 -38.94
C ILE A 342 -41.66 54.35 -39.48
N THR A 343 -41.40 54.94 -40.66
CA THR A 343 -40.08 54.90 -41.26
C THR A 343 -39.05 55.67 -40.43
N GLU A 344 -39.42 56.78 -39.79
CA GLU A 344 -38.55 57.49 -38.85
C GLU A 344 -38.25 56.66 -37.60
N LYS A 345 -39.23 55.91 -37.09
CA LYS A 345 -39.02 55.01 -35.95
C LYS A 345 -38.11 53.84 -36.32
N GLU A 346 -38.34 53.21 -37.46
CA GLU A 346 -37.49 52.14 -37.99
C GLU A 346 -36.06 52.64 -38.25
N LYS A 347 -35.92 53.84 -38.84
CA LYS A 347 -34.62 54.49 -39.05
C LYS A 347 -33.87 54.66 -37.72
N LYS A 348 -34.51 55.21 -36.69
CA LYS A 348 -33.89 55.35 -35.35
C LYS A 348 -33.47 54.01 -34.76
N GLN A 349 -34.30 52.97 -34.90
CA GLN A 349 -33.95 51.63 -34.43
C GLN A 349 -32.75 51.04 -35.18
N LEU A 350 -32.67 51.26 -36.49
CA LEU A 350 -31.52 50.83 -37.30
C LEU A 350 -30.26 51.61 -36.96
N GLU A 351 -30.37 52.91 -36.70
CA GLU A 351 -29.24 53.75 -36.23
C GLU A 351 -28.70 53.24 -34.89
N MET A 352 -29.57 52.97 -33.91
CA MET A 352 -29.16 52.39 -32.62
C MET A 352 -28.49 51.02 -32.78
N LYS A 353 -29.04 50.14 -33.63
CA LYS A 353 -28.43 48.82 -33.91
C LYS A 353 -27.07 48.98 -34.58
N LYS A 354 -26.93 49.92 -35.52
CA LYS A 354 -25.66 50.22 -36.18
C LYS A 354 -24.62 50.70 -35.17
N GLU A 355 -24.99 51.62 -34.27
CA GLU A 355 -24.09 52.11 -33.20
C GLU A 355 -23.68 50.98 -32.25
N SER A 356 -24.62 50.12 -31.84
CA SER A 356 -24.32 48.94 -31.01
C SER A 356 -23.34 47.99 -31.69
N CYS A 357 -23.59 47.63 -32.96
CA CYS A 357 -22.69 46.75 -33.70
C CYS A 357 -21.31 47.38 -33.94
N LEU A 358 -21.24 48.70 -34.12
CA LEU A 358 -19.96 49.41 -34.25
C LEU A 358 -19.17 49.37 -32.93
N ALA A 359 -19.84 49.59 -31.79
CA ALA A 359 -19.21 49.48 -30.48
C ALA A 359 -18.72 48.06 -30.18
N GLU A 360 -19.50 47.02 -30.53
CA GLU A 360 -19.08 45.62 -30.43
C GLU A 360 -17.88 45.31 -31.32
N LEU A 361 -17.86 45.81 -32.56
CA LEU A 361 -16.72 45.67 -33.47
C LEU A 361 -15.47 46.37 -32.94
N GLU A 362 -15.59 47.57 -32.38
CA GLU A 362 -14.48 48.28 -31.77
C GLU A 362 -13.94 47.50 -30.57
N SER A 363 -14.81 47.07 -29.65
CA SER A 363 -14.43 46.24 -28.50
C SER A 363 -13.74 44.94 -28.93
N SER A 364 -14.26 44.27 -29.97
CA SER A 364 -13.65 43.04 -30.49
C SER A 364 -12.28 43.31 -31.12
N LYS A 365 -12.11 44.42 -31.85
CA LYS A 365 -10.81 44.80 -32.41
C LYS A 365 -9.78 45.06 -31.31
N PHE A 366 -10.15 45.76 -30.25
CA PHE A 366 -9.25 46.02 -29.13
C PHE A 366 -8.92 44.74 -28.35
N SER A 367 -9.88 43.82 -28.19
CA SER A 367 -9.62 42.51 -27.59
C SER A 367 -8.67 41.68 -28.44
N GLU A 368 -8.90 41.62 -29.75
CA GLU A 368 -8.06 40.83 -30.67
C GLU A 368 -6.61 41.38 -30.73
N VAL A 369 -6.44 42.70 -30.69
CA VAL A 369 -5.10 43.32 -30.63
C VAL A 369 -4.41 42.97 -29.32
N LYS A 370 -5.12 43.07 -28.19
CA LYS A 370 -4.56 42.72 -26.88
C LYS A 370 -4.16 41.24 -26.80
N ASP A 371 -5.00 40.34 -27.28
CA ASP A 371 -4.70 38.91 -27.30
C ASP A 371 -3.51 38.62 -28.21
N LYS A 372 -3.41 39.29 -29.37
CA LYS A 372 -2.24 39.19 -30.27
C LYS A 372 -0.96 39.66 -29.59
N GLU A 373 -0.96 40.83 -28.96
CA GLU A 373 0.20 41.34 -28.22
C GLU A 373 0.62 40.38 -27.10
N GLU A 374 -0.33 39.89 -26.29
CA GLU A 374 -0.03 38.91 -25.23
C GLU A 374 0.51 37.58 -25.78
N THR A 375 0.00 37.12 -26.93
CA THR A 375 0.54 35.92 -27.59
C THR A 375 1.93 36.15 -28.17
N GLU A 376 2.19 37.33 -28.73
CA GLU A 376 3.48 37.70 -29.30
C GLU A 376 4.54 37.80 -28.21
N GLU A 377 4.23 38.43 -27.07
CA GLU A 377 5.11 38.46 -25.89
C GLU A 377 5.44 37.05 -25.37
N LYS A 378 4.45 36.15 -25.32
CA LYS A 378 4.67 34.76 -24.90
C LYS A 378 5.56 34.02 -25.89
N ILE A 379 5.36 34.22 -27.19
CA ILE A 379 6.19 33.64 -28.25
C ILE A 379 7.62 34.16 -28.16
N GLU A 380 7.83 35.46 -27.91
CA GLU A 380 9.15 36.03 -27.74
C GLU A 380 9.88 35.45 -26.51
N LYS A 381 9.18 35.31 -25.37
CA LYS A 381 9.74 34.66 -24.17
C LYS A 381 10.17 33.22 -24.47
N LEU A 382 9.31 32.44 -25.13
CA LEU A 382 9.63 31.07 -25.53
C LEU A 382 10.81 31.02 -26.52
N LYS A 383 10.89 31.94 -27.48
CA LYS A 383 12.05 32.04 -28.40
C LYS A 383 13.34 32.33 -27.65
N ILE A 384 13.31 33.22 -26.66
CA ILE A 384 14.48 33.52 -25.83
C ILE A 384 14.90 32.28 -25.03
N GLU A 385 13.94 31.57 -24.42
CA GLU A 385 14.21 30.33 -23.69
C GLU A 385 14.78 29.23 -24.61
N ILE A 386 14.20 29.02 -25.79
CA ILE A 386 14.71 28.06 -26.79
C ILE A 386 16.13 28.41 -27.19
N ASN A 387 16.40 29.67 -27.56
CA ASN A 387 17.74 30.11 -27.92
C ASN A 387 18.74 29.90 -26.76
N SER A 388 18.32 30.11 -25.52
CA SER A 388 19.17 29.86 -24.35
C SER A 388 19.50 28.37 -24.20
N VAL A 389 18.50 27.49 -24.37
CA VAL A 389 18.68 26.03 -24.30
C VAL A 389 19.53 25.52 -25.45
N GLU A 390 19.32 26.01 -26.67
CA GLU A 390 20.14 25.70 -27.83
C GLU A 390 21.61 26.09 -27.59
N SER A 391 21.87 27.27 -27.03
CA SER A 391 23.23 27.69 -26.67
C SER A 391 23.87 26.79 -25.60
N LEU A 392 23.08 26.31 -24.63
CA LEU A 392 23.55 25.36 -23.61
C LEU A 392 23.87 24.00 -24.23
N ILE A 393 23.01 23.50 -25.14
CA ILE A 393 23.25 22.24 -25.86
C ILE A 393 24.51 22.35 -26.72
N GLU A 394 24.69 23.47 -27.44
CA GLU A 394 25.87 23.69 -28.26
C GLU A 394 27.16 23.73 -27.42
N ASN A 395 27.12 24.41 -26.27
CA ASN A 395 28.24 24.45 -25.33
C ASN A 395 28.55 23.07 -24.74
N ASN A 396 27.53 22.33 -24.30
CA ASN A 396 27.70 20.97 -23.78
C ASN A 396 28.22 20.01 -24.86
N SER A 397 27.77 20.14 -26.11
CA SER A 397 28.27 19.35 -27.24
C SER A 397 29.74 19.67 -27.54
N LYS A 398 30.14 20.96 -27.49
CA LYS A 398 31.55 21.36 -27.60
C LYS A 398 32.42 20.76 -26.50
N GLU A 399 31.96 20.81 -25.24
CA GLU A 399 32.67 20.22 -24.11
C GLU A 399 32.75 18.68 -24.23
N PHE A 400 31.65 18.03 -24.63
CA PHE A 400 31.63 16.60 -24.89
C PHE A 400 32.60 16.20 -26.00
N ASN A 401 32.63 16.93 -27.11
CA ASN A 401 33.56 16.67 -28.22
C ASN A 401 35.02 16.83 -27.78
N LYS A 402 35.36 17.88 -27.00
CA LYS A 402 36.70 18.05 -26.42
C LYS A 402 37.07 16.87 -25.52
N MET A 403 36.17 16.43 -24.65
CA MET A 403 36.42 15.30 -23.75
C MET A 403 36.59 14.00 -24.56
N ASN A 404 35.79 13.80 -25.61
CA ASN A 404 35.90 12.64 -26.47
C ASN A 404 37.23 12.64 -27.25
N GLU A 405 37.67 13.78 -27.79
CA GLU A 405 39.00 13.91 -28.40
C GLU A 405 40.12 13.58 -27.42
N GLN A 406 40.02 14.03 -26.16
CA GLN A 406 40.97 13.69 -25.12
C GLN A 406 40.96 12.18 -24.82
N LEU A 407 39.77 11.57 -24.75
CA LEU A 407 39.61 10.14 -24.49
C LEU A 407 40.21 9.31 -25.63
N VAL A 408 40.00 9.69 -26.89
CA VAL A 408 40.63 9.06 -28.05
C VAL A 408 42.15 9.17 -27.99
N LYS A 409 42.71 10.33 -27.59
CA LYS A 409 44.16 10.51 -27.40
C LYS A 409 44.71 9.59 -26.30
N ILE A 410 44.02 9.49 -25.16
CA ILE A 410 44.38 8.58 -24.06
C ILE A 410 44.31 7.13 -24.51
N GLY A 411 43.24 6.74 -25.21
CA GLY A 411 43.07 5.41 -25.76
C GLY A 411 44.18 5.02 -26.74
N ASN A 412 44.56 5.93 -27.63
CA ASN A 412 45.69 5.74 -28.55
C ASN A 412 47.02 5.58 -27.79
N PHE A 413 47.23 6.36 -26.74
CA PHE A 413 48.41 6.25 -25.89
C PHE A 413 48.46 4.91 -25.13
N LEU A 414 47.34 4.48 -24.55
CA LEU A 414 47.21 3.19 -23.89
C LEU A 414 47.49 2.04 -24.86
N TYR A 415 46.91 2.08 -26.06
CA TYR A 415 47.18 1.09 -27.11
C TYR A 415 48.67 1.04 -27.48
N LEU A 416 49.32 2.21 -27.61
CA LEU A 416 50.75 2.28 -27.88
C LEU A 416 51.59 1.68 -26.75
N ILE A 417 51.22 1.91 -25.49
CA ILE A 417 51.91 1.27 -24.35
C ILE A 417 51.70 -0.24 -24.38
N ILE A 418 50.48 -0.74 -24.60
CA ILE A 418 50.21 -2.19 -24.72
C ILE A 418 51.08 -2.82 -25.81
N GLN A 419 51.25 -2.13 -26.94
CA GLN A 419 52.13 -2.57 -28.03
C GLN A 419 53.61 -2.58 -27.62
N LYS A 420 54.07 -1.59 -26.85
CA LYS A 420 55.47 -1.56 -26.36
C LYS A 420 55.75 -2.62 -25.30
N VAL A 421 54.75 -2.97 -24.48
CA VAL A 421 54.83 -3.99 -23.42
C VAL A 421 54.55 -5.40 -23.97
N GLN A 422 54.32 -5.55 -25.27
CA GLN A 422 54.01 -6.83 -25.93
C GLN A 422 55.08 -7.92 -25.72
N PHE A 423 56.32 -7.57 -25.41
CA PHE A 423 57.39 -8.53 -25.11
C PHE A 423 57.25 -9.24 -23.76
N MET A 424 56.30 -8.83 -22.91
CA MET A 424 56.12 -9.37 -21.56
C MET A 424 55.14 -10.57 -21.51
N ASN A 425 54.25 -10.73 -22.50
CA ASN A 425 53.23 -11.81 -22.58
C ASN A 425 52.68 -11.95 -24.04
N ASP A 426 52.38 -13.18 -24.47
CA ASP A 426 51.87 -13.52 -25.82
C ASP A 426 50.38 -13.16 -26.09
N GLU A 427 49.69 -12.43 -25.21
CA GLU A 427 48.30 -12.01 -25.45
C GLU A 427 48.22 -10.90 -26.50
N LEU A 428 47.52 -11.17 -27.61
CA LEU A 428 47.24 -10.20 -28.68
C LEU A 428 46.47 -8.99 -28.14
N PRO A 429 46.78 -7.76 -28.60
CA PRO A 429 46.01 -6.58 -28.23
C PRO A 429 44.57 -6.67 -28.77
N PRO A 430 43.56 -6.23 -28.00
CA PRO A 430 42.16 -6.19 -28.46
C PRO A 430 41.98 -5.23 -29.65
N GLU A 431 40.96 -5.49 -30.47
CA GLU A 431 40.67 -4.74 -31.69
C GLU A 431 40.43 -3.24 -31.42
N ARG A 432 40.93 -2.39 -32.32
CA ARG A 432 40.73 -0.94 -32.25
C ARG A 432 39.27 -0.59 -32.44
N SER A 433 38.69 0.12 -31.48
CA SER A 433 37.35 0.69 -31.59
C SER A 433 37.22 1.92 -30.70
N ASP A 434 36.46 2.91 -31.17
CA ASP A 434 36.27 4.22 -30.54
C ASP A 434 35.22 4.21 -29.40
N ASN A 435 34.85 3.02 -28.90
CA ASN A 435 33.89 2.87 -27.82
C ASN A 435 34.53 2.99 -26.43
N VAL A 436 33.87 3.70 -25.52
CA VAL A 436 34.34 3.93 -24.13
C VAL A 436 34.63 2.63 -23.39
N GLU A 437 33.81 1.62 -23.62
CA GLU A 437 33.92 0.28 -23.03
C GLU A 437 35.22 -0.44 -23.45
N ASN A 438 35.76 -0.12 -24.64
CA ASN A 438 37.03 -0.64 -25.09
C ASN A 438 38.24 0.03 -24.43
N TYR A 439 38.13 1.28 -23.96
CA TYR A 439 39.20 1.91 -23.17
C TYR A 439 39.36 1.23 -21.80
N ILE A 440 38.27 0.78 -21.19
CA ILE A 440 38.31 -0.01 -19.95
C ILE A 440 38.98 -1.37 -20.21
N ASN A 441 38.58 -2.05 -21.28
CA ASN A 441 39.21 -3.31 -21.69
C ASN A 441 40.71 -3.16 -21.99
N LEU A 442 41.13 -2.03 -22.57
CA LEU A 442 42.55 -1.71 -22.80
C LEU A 442 43.30 -1.51 -21.47
N ILE A 443 42.72 -0.80 -20.50
CA ILE A 443 43.31 -0.59 -19.16
C ILE A 443 43.45 -1.94 -18.43
N ASP A 444 42.44 -2.80 -18.48
CA ASP A 444 42.46 -4.12 -17.84
C ASP A 444 43.49 -5.04 -18.49
N CYS A 445 43.63 -4.99 -19.82
CA CYS A 445 44.67 -5.71 -20.55
C CYS A 445 46.08 -5.24 -20.16
N LEU A 446 46.29 -3.92 -20.09
CA LEU A 446 47.56 -3.33 -19.68
C LEU A 446 47.91 -3.70 -18.22
N SER A 447 46.92 -3.68 -17.33
CA SER A 447 47.07 -4.07 -15.92
C SER A 447 47.48 -5.53 -15.76
N ARG A 448 46.84 -6.45 -16.49
CA ARG A 448 47.21 -7.88 -16.51
C ARG A 448 48.62 -8.10 -17.08
N LYS A 449 49.00 -7.38 -18.14
CA LYS A 449 50.35 -7.46 -18.72
C LYS A 449 51.44 -6.97 -17.77
N ILE A 450 51.22 -5.87 -17.07
CA ILE A 450 52.17 -5.36 -16.07
C ILE A 450 52.32 -6.34 -14.89
N GLN A 451 51.22 -6.93 -14.41
CA GLN A 451 51.26 -7.93 -13.33
C GLN A 451 52.06 -9.18 -13.72
N SER A 452 51.88 -9.69 -14.94
CA SER A 452 52.66 -10.83 -15.44
C SER A 452 54.15 -10.51 -15.59
N GLY A 453 54.46 -9.32 -16.12
CA GLY A 453 55.83 -8.83 -16.24
C GLY A 453 56.56 -8.74 -14.90
N LEU A 454 55.89 -8.24 -13.85
CA LEU A 454 56.41 -8.20 -12.48
C LEU A 454 56.66 -9.60 -11.91
N GLY A 455 55.77 -10.57 -12.21
CA GLY A 455 55.96 -11.98 -11.84
C GLY A 455 57.21 -12.60 -12.48
N ASN A 456 57.46 -12.30 -13.76
CA ASN A 456 58.63 -12.80 -14.49
C ASN A 456 59.96 -12.22 -13.98
N VAL A 457 59.98 -10.95 -13.54
CA VAL A 457 61.17 -10.34 -12.91
C VAL A 457 61.49 -11.01 -11.57
N ASN A 458 60.48 -11.29 -10.75
CA ASN A 458 60.64 -12.04 -9.49
C ASN A 458 61.14 -13.48 -9.73
N LEU A 459 60.66 -14.16 -10.77
CA LEU A 459 61.18 -15.48 -11.17
C LEU A 459 62.64 -15.43 -11.62
N GLY A 460 63.04 -14.36 -12.32
CA GLY A 460 64.42 -14.12 -12.74
C GLY A 460 65.39 -13.87 -11.59
N GLU A 461 64.97 -13.13 -10.55
CA GLU A 461 65.76 -12.96 -9.32
C GLU A 461 65.90 -14.27 -8.54
N ASN A 462 64.82 -15.04 -8.41
CA ASN A 462 64.85 -16.36 -7.77
C ASN A 462 65.77 -17.35 -8.52
N LEU A 463 65.72 -17.38 -9.85
CA LEU A 463 66.62 -18.23 -10.66
C LEU A 463 68.08 -17.80 -10.50
N ARG A 464 68.36 -16.49 -10.43
CA ARG A 464 69.71 -15.97 -10.24
C ARG A 464 70.28 -16.32 -8.85
N GLU A 465 69.45 -16.37 -7.81
CA GLU A 465 69.84 -16.90 -6.50
C GLU A 465 70.09 -18.42 -6.52
N THR A 466 69.26 -19.20 -7.22
CA THR A 466 69.48 -20.66 -7.33
C THR A 466 70.74 -21.00 -8.11
N VAL A 467 71.10 -20.24 -9.15
CA VAL A 467 72.34 -20.44 -9.92
C VAL A 467 73.56 -20.11 -9.06
N LYS A 468 73.52 -19.02 -8.27
CA LYS A 468 74.59 -18.73 -7.29
C LYS A 468 74.76 -19.83 -6.25
N ASN A 469 73.65 -20.39 -5.76
CA ASN A 469 73.69 -21.50 -4.81
C ASN A 469 74.25 -22.80 -5.43
N MET A 470 74.00 -23.05 -6.73
CA MET A 470 74.59 -24.18 -7.44
C MET A 470 76.08 -24.00 -7.70
N GLU A 471 76.53 -22.79 -8.09
CA GLU A 471 77.95 -22.47 -8.28
C GLU A 471 78.75 -22.57 -6.96
N GLN A 472 78.14 -22.25 -5.81
CA GLN A 472 78.76 -22.43 -4.51
C GLN A 472 78.84 -23.89 -4.05
N ASN A 473 77.92 -24.74 -4.49
CA ASN A 473 77.96 -26.17 -4.19
C ASN A 473 78.99 -26.92 -5.05
N GLU A 474 79.16 -26.55 -6.33
CA GLU A 474 80.21 -27.15 -7.19
C GLU A 474 81.65 -26.79 -6.77
N VAL A 475 81.83 -25.68 -6.05
CA VAL A 475 83.14 -25.27 -5.49
C VAL A 475 83.45 -25.99 -4.17
N ASN A 476 82.45 -26.54 -3.47
CA ASN A 476 82.64 -27.27 -2.22
C ASN A 476 82.83 -28.79 -2.40
N ASP A 477 82.54 -29.34 -3.58
CA ASP A 477 82.75 -30.76 -3.93
C ASP A 477 84.04 -31.01 -4.76
N ARG A 478 84.94 -30.02 -4.82
CA ARG A 478 86.34 -30.13 -5.30
C ARG A 478 87.31 -29.76 -4.21
#